data_AF-A0A522A0M0-F1
#
_entry.id   AF-A0A522A0M0-F1
#
_cell.length_a   1.000
_cell.length_b   1.000
_cell.length_c   1.000
_cell.angle_alpha   90.00
_cell.angle_beta   90.00
_cell.angle_gamma   90.00
#
_symmetry.space_group_name_H-M   'P 1'
#
loop_
_entity.id
_entity.type
_entity.pdbx_description
1 polymer ?
#
loop_
_entity_poly.entity_id
_entity_poly.type
_entity_poly.pdbx_seq_one_letter_code
_entity_poly.pdbx_strand_id
1 'polypeptide(L)'
;MDLGAGGIAEIAHFDSDGDLEALQWTADVEPVIEANKAAQCDGNRGFGESREWRKVASIPLAVLMEYAAQHGIPLQHALGGRAQTEIIERMLGDADYRYLRTDI
;
A
#
# COMPACT_ATOMS: atom_id res chain seq x y z
N MET A 1 -2.70 -16.88 -21.21
CA MET A 1 -1.63 -16.16 -21.93
C MET A 1 -0.62 -15.71 -20.89
N ASP A 2 0.65 -15.64 -21.27
CA ASP A 2 1.87 -15.72 -20.44
C ASP A 2 1.82 -14.98 -19.08
N LEU A 3 2.15 -15.71 -18.01
CA LEU A 3 2.30 -15.19 -16.65
C LEU A 3 3.66 -14.52 -16.56
N GLY A 4 3.67 -13.19 -16.69
CA GLY A 4 4.89 -12.39 -16.56
C GLY A 4 5.62 -12.69 -15.26
N ALA A 5 6.95 -12.84 -15.37
CA ALA A 5 7.85 -13.02 -14.24
C ALA A 5 7.58 -11.95 -13.16
N GLY A 6 7.03 -12.36 -12.01
CA GLY A 6 6.69 -11.45 -10.91
C GLY A 6 5.40 -11.75 -10.15
N GLY A 7 4.64 -12.79 -10.49
CA GLY A 7 3.40 -13.13 -9.78
C GLY A 7 2.26 -12.13 -10.00
N ILE A 8 2.35 -11.35 -11.08
CA ILE A 8 1.31 -10.41 -11.51
C ILE A 8 0.50 -11.06 -12.64
N ALA A 9 -0.80 -11.16 -12.44
CA ALA A 9 -1.77 -11.58 -13.45
C ALA A 9 -2.51 -10.35 -13.99
N GLU A 10 -2.61 -10.27 -15.31
CA GLU A 10 -3.42 -9.27 -16.01
C GLU A 10 -4.54 -10.00 -16.76
N ILE A 11 -5.78 -9.55 -16.57
CA ILE A 11 -6.98 -10.10 -17.20
C ILE A 11 -7.68 -8.98 -17.95
N ALA A 12 -7.79 -9.13 -19.26
CA ALA A 12 -8.61 -8.28 -20.12
C ALA A 12 -10.03 -8.84 -20.21
N HIS A 13 -11.01 -8.02 -19.85
CA HIS A 13 -12.44 -8.32 -19.96
C HIS A 13 -12.98 -7.64 -21.22
N PHE A 14 -13.64 -8.42 -22.07
CA PHE A 14 -14.23 -7.97 -23.32
C PHE A 14 -15.74 -8.08 -23.26
N ASP A 15 -16.43 -7.14 -23.89
CA ASP A 15 -17.89 -7.16 -24.00
C ASP A 15 -18.38 -8.18 -25.05
N SER A 16 -19.70 -8.24 -25.27
CA SER A 16 -20.31 -9.14 -26.25
C SER A 16 -19.95 -8.82 -27.71
N ASP A 17 -19.53 -7.59 -27.99
CA ASP A 17 -19.14 -7.13 -29.31
C ASP A 17 -17.62 -7.31 -29.57
N GLY A 18 -16.87 -7.71 -28.53
CA GLY A 18 -15.44 -7.98 -28.58
C GLY A 18 -14.58 -6.76 -28.27
N ASP A 19 -15.19 -5.66 -27.80
CA ASP A 19 -14.47 -4.47 -27.37
C ASP A 19 -13.96 -4.63 -25.94
N LEU A 20 -12.79 -4.04 -25.66
CA LEU A 20 -12.18 -4.10 -24.33
C LEU A 20 -13.00 -3.25 -23.34
N GLU A 21 -13.60 -3.90 -22.35
CA GLU A 21 -14.42 -3.27 -21.32
C GLU A 21 -13.57 -2.91 -20.09
N ALA A 22 -12.72 -3.83 -19.63
CA ALA A 22 -11.92 -3.60 -18.42
C ALA A 22 -10.59 -4.34 -18.44
N LEU A 23 -9.61 -3.79 -17.72
CA LEU A 23 -8.35 -4.44 -17.39
C LEU A 23 -8.29 -4.65 -15.88
N GLN A 24 -8.03 -5.89 -15.47
CA GLN A 24 -7.86 -6.29 -14.08
C GLN A 24 -6.42 -6.74 -13.85
N TRP A 25 -5.78 -6.19 -12.83
CA TRP A 25 -4.47 -6.64 -12.35
C TRP A 25 -4.62 -7.33 -11.00
N THR A 26 -3.88 -8.41 -10.80
CA THR A 26 -3.79 -9.12 -9.52
C THR A 26 -2.33 -9.42 -9.25
N ALA A 27 -1.84 -9.15 -8.05
CA ALA A 27 -0.44 -9.37 -7.69
C ALA A 27 -0.35 -10.21 -6.41
N ASP A 28 0.57 -11.17 -6.39
CA ASP A 28 0.96 -11.84 -5.14
C ASP A 28 1.78 -10.87 -4.27
N VAL A 29 1.23 -10.53 -3.11
CA VAL A 29 1.84 -9.60 -2.14
C VAL A 29 2.57 -10.31 -1.01
N GLU A 30 2.51 -11.64 -0.92
CA GLU A 30 3.14 -12.42 0.15
C GLU A 30 4.65 -12.16 0.26
N PRO A 31 5.44 -12.12 -0.84
CA PRO A 31 6.88 -11.85 -0.75
C PRO A 31 7.20 -10.45 -0.20
N VAL A 32 6.36 -9.46 -0.52
CA VAL A 32 6.50 -8.09 -0.03
C VAL A 32 6.20 -8.03 1.46
N ILE A 33 5.15 -8.72 1.91
CA ILE A 33 4.79 -8.80 3.33
C ILE A 33 5.91 -9.47 4.14
N GLU A 34 6.47 -10.57 3.65
CA GLU A 34 7.59 -11.26 4.33
C GLU A 34 8.86 -10.39 4.38
N ALA A 35 9.18 -9.67 3.30
CA ALA A 35 10.28 -8.69 3.29
C ALA A 35 10.05 -7.57 4.33
N ASN A 36 8.83 -7.05 4.43
CA ASN A 36 8.49 -6.02 5.42
C ASN A 36 8.58 -6.56 6.86
N LYS A 37 8.13 -7.79 7.10
CA LYS A 37 8.28 -8.47 8.40
C LYS A 37 9.75 -8.63 8.77
N ALA A 38 10.60 -9.00 7.82
CA ALA A 38 12.04 -9.13 8.02
C ALA A 38 12.67 -7.76 8.34
N ALA A 39 12.33 -6.72 7.57
CA ALA A 39 12.81 -5.36 7.79
C ALA A 39 12.44 -4.84 9.19
N GLN A 40 11.22 -5.08 9.66
CA GLN A 40 10.80 -4.72 11.03
C GLN A 40 11.62 -5.42 12.14
N CYS A 41 12.20 -6.58 11.84
CA CYS A 41 12.97 -7.39 12.79
C CYS A 41 14.48 -7.14 12.74
N ASP A 42 15.01 -6.45 11.72
CA ASP A 42 16.45 -6.28 11.45
C ASP A 42 17.17 -5.33 12.44
N GLY A 43 16.47 -4.84 13.46
CA GLY A 43 17.09 -4.20 14.62
C GLY A 43 17.65 -2.78 14.37
N ASN A 44 17.70 -2.30 13.13
CA ASN A 44 18.16 -0.95 12.75
C ASN A 44 17.08 0.13 12.96
N ARG A 45 16.41 0.04 14.12
CA ARG A 45 15.18 0.71 14.56
C ARG A 45 15.18 2.24 14.40
N GLY A 46 15.04 2.76 13.19
CA GLY A 46 14.85 4.18 12.91
C GLY A 46 16.04 5.05 13.33
N PHE A 47 16.68 5.72 12.39
CA PHE A 47 17.69 6.74 12.68
C PHE A 47 17.09 7.88 13.52
N GLY A 48 17.11 7.78 14.86
CA GLY A 48 16.66 8.84 15.77
C GLY A 48 16.35 8.38 17.19
N GLU A 49 16.80 9.16 18.18
CA GLU A 49 16.73 8.86 19.62
C GLU A 49 15.29 8.58 20.12
N SER A 50 14.29 9.19 19.46
CA SER A 50 12.87 9.08 19.83
C SER A 50 12.06 8.12 18.93
N ARG A 51 12.70 7.42 17.98
CA ARG A 51 12.08 6.40 17.10
C ARG A 51 11.02 6.94 16.13
N GLU A 52 10.99 8.25 15.87
CA GLU A 52 10.04 8.90 14.95
C GLU A 52 10.01 8.26 13.56
N TRP A 53 11.17 7.79 13.09
CA TRP A 53 11.36 7.23 11.76
C TRP A 53 10.63 5.90 11.53
N ARG A 54 10.09 5.27 12.60
CA ARG A 54 9.17 4.12 12.47
C ARG A 54 7.79 4.48 11.89
N LYS A 55 7.46 5.76 11.86
CA LYS A 55 6.23 6.29 11.24
C LYS A 55 6.47 6.77 9.82
N VAL A 56 7.72 6.77 9.35
CA VAL A 56 8.06 7.10 7.98
C VAL A 56 7.87 5.82 7.17
N ALA A 57 6.71 5.71 6.52
CA ALA A 57 6.36 4.61 5.66
C ALA A 57 6.25 5.10 4.21
N SER A 58 6.87 4.39 3.27
CA SER A 58 6.65 4.59 1.84
C SER A 58 5.35 3.90 1.43
N ILE A 59 4.21 4.55 1.69
CA ILE A 59 2.88 3.98 1.39
C ILE A 59 2.53 4.26 -0.08
N PRO A 60 2.22 3.24 -0.89
CA PRO A 60 1.74 3.45 -2.26
C PRO A 60 0.45 4.27 -2.27
N LEU A 61 0.32 5.20 -3.22
CA LEU A 61 -0.85 6.08 -3.30
C LEU A 61 -2.16 5.28 -3.43
N ALA A 62 -2.17 4.18 -4.18
CA ALA A 62 -3.34 3.32 -4.32
C ALA A 62 -3.85 2.77 -2.97
N VAL A 63 -2.94 2.46 -2.04
CA VAL A 63 -3.31 1.99 -0.69
C VAL A 63 -3.96 3.10 0.12
N LEU A 64 -3.45 4.33 0.01
CA LEU A 64 -4.08 5.51 0.66
C LEU A 64 -5.46 5.81 0.09
N MET A 65 -5.63 5.66 -1.22
CA MET A 65 -6.92 5.87 -1.89
C MET A 65 -7.95 4.81 -1.46
N GLU A 66 -7.53 3.55 -1.38
CA GLU A 66 -8.37 2.44 -0.90
C GLU A 66 -8.77 2.64 0.57
N TYR A 67 -7.81 2.97 1.43
CA TYR A 67 -8.08 3.30 2.83
C TYR A 67 -9.04 4.49 2.96
N ALA A 68 -8.85 5.52 2.14
CA ALA A 68 -9.74 6.68 2.14
C ALA A 68 -11.16 6.30 1.73
N ALA A 69 -11.33 5.46 0.71
CA ALA A 69 -12.64 4.95 0.29
C ALA A 69 -13.32 4.13 1.41
N GLN A 70 -12.59 3.22 2.05
CA GLN A 70 -13.11 2.37 3.14
C GLN A 70 -13.57 3.17 4.36
N HIS A 71 -12.94 4.31 4.64
CA HIS A 71 -13.23 5.14 5.81
C HIS A 71 -14.03 6.41 5.50
N GLY A 72 -14.55 6.57 4.27
CA GLY A 72 -15.33 7.75 3.87
C GLY A 72 -14.53 9.05 3.89
N ILE A 73 -13.22 8.96 3.70
CA ILE A 73 -12.31 10.10 3.69
C ILE A 73 -12.28 10.68 2.27
N PRO A 74 -12.52 11.99 2.10
CA PRO A 74 -12.44 12.60 0.78
C PRO A 74 -11.05 12.46 0.15
N LEU A 75 -10.99 12.06 -1.12
CA LEU A 75 -9.74 11.75 -1.81
C LEU A 75 -8.75 12.92 -1.78
N GLN A 76 -9.23 14.16 -1.86
CA GLN A 76 -8.40 15.35 -1.78
C GLN A 76 -7.62 15.46 -0.46
N HIS A 77 -8.10 14.83 0.62
CA HIS A 77 -7.37 14.78 1.90
C HIS A 77 -6.28 13.69 1.89
N ALA A 78 -6.41 12.66 1.04
CA ALA A 78 -5.41 11.61 0.87
C ALA A 78 -4.28 11.99 -0.12
N LEU A 79 -4.45 13.07 -0.89
CA LEU A 79 -3.55 13.48 -1.97
C LEU A 79 -2.46 14.49 -1.56
N GLY A 80 -2.42 14.95 -0.30
CA GLY A 80 -1.34 15.80 0.19
C GLY A 80 -1.69 16.68 1.39
N GLY A 81 -0.66 17.30 1.96
CA GLY A 81 -0.80 18.29 3.03
C GLY A 81 -1.07 17.69 4.42
N ARG A 82 -1.46 18.55 5.36
CA ARG A 82 -1.61 18.18 6.79
C ARG A 82 -2.68 17.10 7.02
N ALA A 83 -3.78 17.15 6.26
CA ALA A 83 -4.84 16.15 6.35
C ALA A 83 -4.32 14.75 5.98
N GLN A 84 -3.46 14.64 4.97
CA GLN A 84 -2.84 13.37 4.58
C GLN A 84 -1.98 12.79 5.71
N THR A 85 -1.22 13.64 6.40
CA THR A 85 -0.39 13.21 7.55
C THR A 85 -1.25 12.61 8.65
N GLU A 86 -2.37 13.25 9.02
CA GLU A 86 -3.30 12.74 10.04
C GLU A 86 -3.95 11.40 9.65
N ILE A 87 -4.27 11.24 8.36
CA ILE A 87 -4.79 9.98 7.81
C ILE A 87 -3.75 8.87 7.92
N ILE A 88 -2.50 9.14 7.51
CA ILE A 88 -1.40 8.18 7.58
C ILE A 88 -1.13 7.79 9.03
N GLU A 89 -1.09 8.74 9.96
CA GLU A 89 -0.88 8.43 11.38
C GLU A 89 -1.97 7.53 11.95
N ARG A 90 -3.23 7.80 11.59
CA ARG A 90 -4.36 6.97 11.99
C ARG A 90 -4.30 5.57 11.36
N MET A 91 -4.04 5.50 10.06
CA MET A 91 -3.93 4.23 9.32
C MET A 91 -2.79 3.38 9.89
N LEU A 92 -1.60 3.95 10.02
CA LEU A 92 -0.46 3.25 10.57
C LEU A 92 -0.69 2.87 12.03
N GLY A 93 -1.53 3.58 12.79
CA GLY A 93 -1.94 3.25 14.15
C GLY A 93 -2.74 1.94 14.28
N ASP A 94 -3.39 1.49 13.22
CA ASP A 94 -4.15 0.25 13.18
C ASP A 94 -3.24 -0.99 13.18
N ALA A 95 -3.70 -2.07 13.81
CA ALA A 95 -3.00 -3.35 13.80
C ALA A 95 -2.98 -3.98 12.40
N ASP A 96 -4.02 -3.77 11.60
CA ASP A 96 -4.18 -4.36 10.27
C ASP A 96 -3.15 -3.80 9.27
N TYR A 97 -2.74 -2.54 9.45
CA TYR A 97 -1.77 -1.87 8.58
C TYR A 97 -0.35 -1.83 9.17
N ARG A 98 -0.08 -2.56 10.27
CA ARG A 98 1.21 -2.50 10.98
C ARG A 98 2.42 -2.85 10.10
N TYR A 99 2.22 -3.66 9.06
CA TYR A 99 3.26 -4.11 8.13
C TYR A 99 3.54 -3.15 6.98
N LEU A 100 2.80 -2.04 6.90
CA LEU A 100 3.16 -0.91 6.05
C LEU A 100 4.25 -0.03 6.69
N ARG A 101 4.49 -0.17 8.00
CA ARG A 101 5.61 0.50 8.67
C ARG A 101 6.90 -0.22 8.29
N THR A 102 7.62 0.30 7.32
CA THR A 102 8.93 -0.19 6.91
C THR A 102 9.94 0.92 7.06
N ASP A 103 11.07 0.60 7.67
CA ASP A 103 12.20 1.52 7.78
C ASP A 103 12.68 1.87 6.36
N ILE A 104 12.86 3.16 6.05
CA ILE A 104 13.62 3.62 4.89
C ILE A 104 15.11 3.55 5.22
#